data_AF-A0A2V5PYT9-F1
#
_entry.id   AF-A0A2V5PYT9-F1
#
_cell.length_a   1.000
_cell.length_b   1.000
_cell.length_c   1.000
_cell.angle_alpha   90.00
_cell.angle_beta   90.00
_cell.angle_gamma   90.00
#
_symmetry.space_group_name_H-M   'P 1'
#
loop_
_entity.id
_entity.type
_entity.pdbx_description
1 polymer ?
#
loop_
_entity_poly.entity_id
_entity_poly.type
_entity_poly.pdbx_seq_one_letter_code
_entity_poly.pdbx_strand_id
1 'polypeptide(L)'
;MDSQRCCAAFTPPRQRERPGGFTLLELLIVIGLIAILLVLVGPAFTTMKSGGDVTSAIYGVKGVLQNARAYAKANHTYVFVGLAEVDSSIDPSVSPQISAGDTPYGRVALAVVASKDGTSQYQFATTDQGTDWKANYANGAHLVAVGKLQTYEHLHFVPVDFRSWSPGAHPNSKMARYQSTGPPYILGNAASTSVTPFTWPLGSPLESGYQYRFDRVINFDPTGIARIATANNGDAVAHVIEIDFQPSHGTLFESLPDNFNQDVGNHAVIQLGTTNGAVRVYRP
;
A
#
# COMPACT_ATOMS: atom_id res chain seq x y z
N MET A 1 58.86 -17.92 -78.83
CA MET A 1 59.50 -18.12 -77.51
C MET A 1 58.87 -17.11 -76.59
N ASP A 2 57.96 -17.54 -75.73
CA ASP A 2 57.34 -16.66 -74.74
C ASP A 2 57.25 -17.38 -73.40
N SER A 3 57.44 -16.63 -72.32
CA SER A 3 57.77 -17.17 -71.00
C SER A 3 56.76 -16.67 -69.98
N GLN A 4 55.85 -17.54 -69.53
CA GLN A 4 54.93 -17.24 -68.45
C GLN A 4 55.11 -18.20 -67.27
N ARG A 5 55.56 -17.61 -66.16
CA ARG A 5 55.76 -18.26 -64.85
C ARG A 5 54.40 -18.54 -64.22
N CYS A 6 54.13 -19.78 -63.83
CA CYS A 6 53.08 -20.07 -62.87
C CYS A 6 53.60 -19.83 -61.45
N CYS A 7 53.10 -18.78 -60.79
CA CYS A 7 53.28 -18.59 -59.35
C CYS A 7 52.24 -19.44 -58.60
N ALA A 8 52.69 -20.37 -57.76
CA ALA A 8 51.81 -21.09 -56.86
C ALA A 8 51.42 -20.21 -55.66
N ALA A 9 50.11 -20.01 -55.44
CA ALA A 9 49.61 -19.25 -54.29
C ALA A 9 49.61 -20.13 -53.03
N PHE A 10 50.37 -19.72 -52.01
CA PHE A 10 50.38 -20.37 -50.71
C PHE A 10 49.20 -19.83 -49.87
N THR A 11 48.20 -20.68 -49.63
CA THR A 11 47.03 -20.34 -48.79
C THR A 11 47.28 -20.80 -47.35
N PRO A 12 47.29 -19.90 -46.34
CA PRO A 12 47.49 -20.29 -44.95
C PRO A 12 46.28 -21.08 -44.41
N PRO A 13 46.49 -22.05 -43.49
CA PRO A 13 45.39 -22.83 -42.93
C PRO A 13 44.49 -21.97 -42.04
N ARG A 14 43.18 -22.05 -42.28
CA ARG A 14 42.14 -21.41 -41.45
C ARG A 14 42.22 -21.97 -40.02
N GLN A 15 42.56 -21.12 -39.05
CA GLN A 15 42.60 -21.51 -37.65
C GLN A 15 41.17 -21.83 -37.18
N ARG A 16 40.93 -23.07 -36.76
CA ARG A 16 39.61 -23.59 -36.42
C ARG A 16 39.27 -23.19 -34.99
N GLU A 17 38.46 -22.14 -34.83
CA GLU A 17 37.90 -21.78 -33.52
C GLU A 17 37.14 -22.98 -32.93
N ARG A 18 37.55 -23.40 -31.74
CA ARG A 18 36.87 -24.46 -30.99
C ARG A 18 35.71 -23.82 -30.23
N PRO A 19 34.45 -24.29 -30.38
CA PRO A 19 33.40 -23.86 -29.48
C PRO A 19 33.73 -24.35 -28.06
N GLY A 20 34.12 -23.43 -27.19
CA GLY A 20 34.31 -23.69 -25.77
C GLY A 20 32.96 -23.95 -25.13
N GLY A 21 32.58 -25.22 -24.96
CA GLY A 21 31.44 -25.60 -24.13
C GLY A 21 31.77 -25.34 -22.66
N PHE A 22 30.80 -24.83 -21.90
CA PHE A 22 30.93 -24.65 -20.45
C PHE A 22 31.38 -25.94 -19.78
N THR A 23 32.46 -25.85 -19.00
CA THR A 23 32.94 -26.96 -18.20
C THR A 23 32.00 -27.23 -17.02
N LEU A 24 31.97 -28.48 -16.54
CA LEU A 24 31.23 -28.84 -15.32
C LEU A 24 31.68 -28.01 -14.11
N LEU A 25 32.95 -27.59 -14.08
CA LEU A 25 33.52 -26.74 -13.04
C LEU A 25 32.95 -25.31 -13.10
N GLU A 26 32.84 -24.70 -14.27
CA GLU A 26 32.22 -23.37 -14.43
C GLU A 26 30.76 -23.38 -13.99
N LEU A 27 29.99 -24.41 -14.38
CA LEU A 27 28.60 -24.54 -13.95
C LEU A 27 28.50 -24.66 -12.42
N LEU A 28 29.38 -25.43 -11.79
CA LEU A 28 29.43 -25.61 -10.34
C LEU A 28 29.82 -24.31 -9.59
N ILE A 29 30.75 -23.52 -10.15
CA ILE A 29 31.11 -22.20 -9.62
C ILE A 29 29.93 -21.22 -9.74
N VAL A 30 29.22 -21.22 -10.88
CA VAL A 30 28.06 -20.34 -11.10
C VAL A 30 26.92 -20.65 -10.13
N ILE A 31 26.55 -21.91 -9.91
CA ILE A 31 25.50 -22.25 -8.93
C ILE A 31 25.95 -21.95 -7.49
N GLY A 32 27.24 -22.10 -7.17
CA GLY A 32 27.81 -21.71 -5.87
C GLY A 32 27.72 -20.21 -5.62
N LEU A 33 28.07 -19.40 -6.63
CA LEU A 33 27.92 -17.94 -6.58
C LEU A 33 26.46 -17.52 -6.44
N ILE A 34 25.54 -18.14 -7.19
CA ILE A 34 24.09 -17.86 -7.07
C ILE A 34 23.59 -18.19 -5.66
N ALA A 35 24.00 -19.32 -5.07
CA ALA A 35 23.63 -19.69 -3.70
C ALA A 35 24.14 -18.69 -2.66
N ILE A 36 25.41 -18.25 -2.77
CA ILE A 36 25.99 -17.22 -1.89
C ILE A 36 25.25 -15.88 -2.04
N LEU A 37 24.97 -15.46 -3.27
CA LEU A 37 24.22 -14.23 -3.54
C LEU A 37 22.80 -14.30 -2.95
N LEU A 38 22.09 -15.43 -3.08
CA LEU A 38 20.75 -15.60 -2.50
C LEU A 38 20.76 -15.50 -0.96
N VAL A 39 21.78 -16.05 -0.29
CA VAL A 39 21.95 -15.91 1.17
C VAL A 39 22.20 -14.45 1.57
N LEU A 40 23.01 -13.72 0.80
CA LEU A 40 23.34 -12.31 1.08
C LEU A 40 22.21 -11.32 0.73
N VAL A 41 21.29 -11.70 -0.16
CA VAL A 41 20.07 -10.91 -0.47
C VAL A 41 19.05 -10.96 0.68
N GLY A 42 19.04 -12.03 1.49
CA GLY A 42 18.12 -12.22 2.62
C GLY A 42 18.07 -11.06 3.63
N PRO A 43 19.19 -10.67 4.27
CA PRO A 43 19.19 -9.62 5.29
C PRO A 43 19.11 -8.19 4.71
N ALA A 44 19.25 -8.00 3.40
CA ALA A 44 19.24 -6.66 2.78
C ALA A 44 17.84 -6.02 2.64
N PHE A 45 16.77 -6.73 3.03
CA PHE A 45 15.38 -6.26 2.95
C PHE A 45 14.70 -6.02 4.31
N THR A 46 15.44 -6.05 5.43
CA THR A 46 14.93 -5.70 6.76
C THR A 46 15.16 -4.22 7.13
N THR A 47 15.67 -3.41 6.21
CA THR A 47 15.91 -1.99 6.42
C THR A 47 14.60 -1.20 6.46
N MET A 48 13.97 -1.17 7.65
CA MET A 48 12.96 -0.17 8.00
C MET A 48 13.57 1.21 7.77
N LYS A 49 13.02 1.96 6.81
CA LYS A 49 13.55 3.25 6.39
C LYS A 49 13.03 4.35 7.30
N SER A 50 13.62 4.48 8.49
CA SER A 50 13.44 5.63 9.38
C SER A 50 14.44 6.74 9.04
N GLY A 51 13.94 7.93 8.71
CA GLY A 51 14.74 9.12 8.36
C GLY A 51 14.13 9.94 7.21
N GLY A 52 13.36 10.98 7.56
CA GLY A 52 12.64 11.87 6.63
C GLY A 52 11.12 11.68 6.63
N ASP A 53 10.60 11.11 7.72
CA ASP A 53 9.59 10.04 7.66
C ASP A 53 8.26 10.42 7.04
N VAL A 54 7.62 11.47 7.55
CA VAL A 54 6.21 11.79 7.28
C VAL A 54 5.94 12.07 5.81
N THR A 55 6.83 12.82 5.14
CA THR A 55 6.64 13.14 3.71
C THR A 55 6.79 11.87 2.86
N SER A 56 7.80 11.04 3.12
CA SER A 56 7.96 9.74 2.45
C SER A 56 6.80 8.78 2.75
N ALA A 57 6.26 8.80 3.96
CA ALA A 57 5.13 7.97 4.36
C ALA A 57 3.85 8.35 3.62
N ILE A 58 3.50 9.64 3.57
CA ILE A 58 2.34 10.15 2.82
C ILE A 58 2.44 9.76 1.34
N TYR A 59 3.60 9.95 0.71
CA TYR A 59 3.81 9.53 -0.69
C TYR A 59 3.86 8.00 -0.87
N GLY A 60 4.28 7.26 0.16
CA GLY A 60 4.21 5.80 0.23
C GLY A 60 2.75 5.30 0.24
N VAL A 61 1.92 5.80 1.16
CA VAL A 61 0.48 5.52 1.22
C VAL A 61 -0.22 5.85 -0.10
N LYS A 62 0.08 7.03 -0.68
CA LYS A 62 -0.39 7.39 -2.04
C LYS A 62 -0.01 6.31 -3.07
N GLY A 63 1.26 5.88 -3.08
CA GLY A 63 1.76 4.86 -3.99
C GLY A 63 1.06 3.51 -3.82
N VAL A 64 0.81 3.09 -2.58
CA VAL A 64 0.05 1.87 -2.25
C VAL A 64 -1.38 1.95 -2.81
N LEU A 65 -2.10 3.06 -2.58
CA LEU A 65 -3.46 3.26 -3.10
C LEU A 65 -3.51 3.26 -4.63
N GLN A 66 -2.54 3.91 -5.29
CA GLN A 66 -2.44 3.94 -6.75
C GLN A 66 -2.13 2.55 -7.33
N ASN A 67 -1.25 1.78 -6.68
CA ASN A 67 -0.91 0.42 -7.07
C ASN A 67 -2.09 -0.54 -6.87
N ALA A 68 -2.73 -0.52 -5.70
CA ALA A 68 -3.92 -1.33 -5.42
C ALA A 68 -5.04 -1.11 -6.45
N ARG A 69 -5.31 0.15 -6.83
CA ARG A 69 -6.26 0.48 -7.90
C ARG A 69 -5.81 -0.05 -9.26
N ALA A 70 -4.52 0.05 -9.59
CA ALA A 70 -3.99 -0.48 -10.85
C ALA A 70 -4.12 -2.01 -10.90
N TYR A 71 -3.82 -2.70 -9.80
CA TYR A 71 -3.97 -4.14 -9.65
C TYR A 71 -5.42 -4.59 -9.82
N ALA A 72 -6.39 -3.92 -9.17
CA ALA A 72 -7.82 -4.24 -9.29
C ALA A 72 -8.29 -4.26 -10.75
N LYS A 73 -7.94 -3.21 -11.50
CA LYS A 73 -8.26 -3.07 -12.93
C LYS A 73 -7.53 -4.06 -13.82
N ALA A 74 -6.25 -4.31 -13.55
CA ALA A 74 -5.40 -5.17 -14.38
C ALA A 74 -5.72 -6.67 -14.22
N ASN A 75 -6.21 -7.07 -13.04
CA ASN A 75 -6.54 -8.46 -12.72
C ASN A 75 -8.06 -8.71 -12.64
N HIS A 76 -8.89 -7.70 -12.98
CA HIS A 76 -10.35 -7.75 -12.93
C HIS A 76 -10.92 -8.31 -11.61
N THR A 77 -10.34 -7.89 -10.48
CA THR A 77 -10.68 -8.41 -9.14
C THR A 77 -10.88 -7.28 -8.13
N TYR A 78 -11.56 -7.60 -7.02
CA TYR A 78 -11.69 -6.71 -5.87
C TYR A 78 -10.37 -6.68 -5.08
N VAL A 79 -9.97 -5.48 -4.67
CA VAL A 79 -8.75 -5.23 -3.87
C VAL A 79 -9.09 -4.42 -2.64
N PHE A 80 -8.57 -4.84 -1.50
CA PHE A 80 -8.79 -4.28 -0.18
C PHE A 80 -7.47 -3.70 0.32
N VAL A 81 -7.44 -2.38 0.53
CA VAL A 81 -6.31 -1.70 1.17
C VAL A 81 -6.68 -1.47 2.63
N GLY A 82 -6.05 -2.23 3.51
CA GLY A 82 -6.20 -2.10 4.95
C GLY A 82 -5.21 -1.10 5.50
N LEU A 83 -5.69 -0.22 6.39
CA LEU A 83 -4.92 0.75 7.14
C LEU A 83 -5.16 0.52 8.63
N ALA A 84 -4.08 0.39 9.39
CA ALA A 84 -4.09 0.24 10.83
C ALA A 84 -3.11 1.23 11.45
N GLU A 85 -3.48 1.82 12.57
CA GLU A 85 -2.55 2.62 13.38
C GLU A 85 -2.35 1.92 14.71
N VAL A 86 -1.09 1.77 15.11
CA VAL A 86 -0.69 1.04 16.31
C VAL A 86 0.34 1.84 17.10
N ASP A 87 0.55 1.43 18.34
CA ASP A 87 1.53 2.02 19.24
C ASP A 87 2.95 1.78 18.73
N SER A 88 3.61 2.87 18.34
CA SER A 88 5.00 2.85 17.83
C SER A 88 6.04 2.41 18.87
N SER A 89 5.73 2.49 20.17
CA SER A 89 6.62 2.04 21.25
C SER A 89 6.66 0.52 21.41
N ILE A 90 5.66 -0.19 20.88
CA ILE A 90 5.66 -1.65 20.84
C ILE A 90 6.64 -2.13 19.75
N ASP A 91 7.54 -3.05 20.09
CA ASP A 91 8.46 -3.63 19.12
C ASP A 91 7.69 -4.33 17.97
N PRO A 92 8.04 -4.11 16.69
CA PRO A 92 7.30 -4.68 15.55
C PRO A 92 7.17 -6.21 15.55
N SER A 93 8.03 -6.94 16.27
CA SER A 93 7.96 -8.41 16.37
C SER A 93 6.89 -8.93 17.34
N VAL A 94 6.35 -8.08 18.22
CA VAL A 94 5.25 -8.44 19.12
C VAL A 94 3.97 -8.71 18.32
N SER A 95 3.20 -9.72 18.74
CA SER A 95 1.95 -10.12 18.09
C SER A 95 0.88 -10.37 19.15
N PRO A 96 -0.30 -9.71 19.09
CA PRO A 96 -0.68 -8.68 18.12
C PRO A 96 0.03 -7.34 18.35
N GLN A 97 0.19 -6.57 17.29
CA GLN A 97 0.42 -5.13 17.33
C GLN A 97 -0.93 -4.46 17.62
N ILE A 98 -0.95 -3.58 18.62
CA ILE A 98 -2.18 -2.98 19.14
C ILE A 98 -1.97 -1.49 19.42
N SER A 99 -3.08 -0.79 19.60
CA SER A 99 -3.11 0.53 20.21
C SER A 99 -3.21 0.36 21.74
N ALA A 100 -2.20 0.78 22.52
CA ALA A 100 -2.17 0.69 23.99
C ALA A 100 -1.91 2.05 24.67
N GLY A 101 -2.73 2.39 25.69
CA GLY A 101 -2.64 3.67 26.43
C GLY A 101 -3.39 4.85 25.78
N ASP A 102 -3.18 6.06 26.30
CA ASP A 102 -3.96 7.26 25.94
C ASP A 102 -3.49 7.96 24.65
N THR A 103 -2.25 7.68 24.20
CA THR A 103 -1.69 8.17 22.92
C THR A 103 -1.09 7.01 22.10
N PRO A 104 -1.90 5.99 21.75
CA PRO A 104 -1.42 4.67 21.32
C PRO A 104 -1.02 4.59 19.83
N TYR A 105 -0.17 5.52 19.40
CA TYR A 105 -0.12 5.96 18.01
C TYR A 105 1.30 6.01 17.43
N GLY A 106 1.40 6.45 16.18
CA GLY A 106 2.67 6.81 15.55
C GLY A 106 3.28 5.74 14.64
N ARG A 107 2.69 4.55 14.53
CA ARG A 107 3.00 3.59 13.47
C ARG A 107 1.75 3.32 12.65
N VAL A 108 1.79 3.67 11.37
CA VAL A 108 0.74 3.35 10.40
C VAL A 108 1.17 2.15 9.56
N ALA A 109 0.46 1.04 9.71
CA ALA A 109 0.64 -0.17 8.93
C ALA A 109 -0.36 -0.23 7.77
N LEU A 110 0.12 -0.70 6.62
CA LEU A 110 -0.68 -0.93 5.41
C LEU A 110 -0.48 -2.34 4.88
N ALA A 111 -1.58 -3.01 4.57
CA ALA A 111 -1.60 -4.25 3.82
C ALA A 111 -2.56 -4.12 2.63
N VAL A 112 -2.25 -4.81 1.53
CA VAL A 112 -3.13 -4.90 0.37
C VAL A 112 -3.40 -6.36 0.10
N VAL A 113 -4.67 -6.72 -0.05
CA VAL A 113 -5.11 -8.07 -0.37
C VAL A 113 -6.14 -8.02 -1.50
N ALA A 114 -6.17 -9.06 -2.34
CA ALA A 114 -7.10 -9.17 -3.46
C ALA A 114 -7.94 -10.43 -3.34
N SER A 115 -9.15 -10.39 -3.89
CA SER A 115 -10.00 -11.56 -4.03
C SER A 115 -9.42 -12.55 -5.05
N LYS A 116 -9.35 -13.83 -4.70
CA LYS A 116 -8.87 -14.92 -5.57
C LYS A 116 -9.89 -15.33 -6.63
N ASP A 117 -11.18 -15.20 -6.31
CA ASP A 117 -12.31 -15.63 -7.16
C ASP A 117 -12.96 -14.47 -7.93
N GLY A 118 -12.47 -13.23 -7.75
CA GLY A 118 -12.99 -12.04 -8.42
C GLY A 118 -14.31 -11.52 -7.83
N THR A 119 -14.85 -12.13 -6.77
CA THR A 119 -16.02 -11.61 -6.04
C THR A 119 -15.60 -10.62 -4.95
N SER A 120 -16.56 -9.80 -4.50
CA SER A 120 -16.37 -8.85 -3.39
C SER A 120 -16.27 -9.50 -2.01
N GLN A 121 -16.63 -10.79 -1.85
CA GLN A 121 -16.78 -11.48 -0.55
C GLN A 121 -17.91 -10.93 0.37
N TYR A 122 -18.66 -9.91 -0.07
CA TYR A 122 -19.86 -9.38 0.60
C TYR A 122 -20.83 -8.77 -0.42
N GLN A 123 -22.11 -8.64 -0.10
CA GLN A 123 -23.07 -7.96 -0.98
C GLN A 123 -23.06 -6.44 -0.75
N PHE A 124 -23.00 -5.68 -1.83
CA PHE A 124 -22.98 -4.22 -1.77
C PHE A 124 -24.30 -3.63 -1.27
N ALA A 125 -25.45 -4.03 -1.85
CA ALA A 125 -26.74 -3.39 -1.59
C ALA A 125 -27.49 -3.86 -0.33
N THR A 126 -26.82 -4.41 0.69
CA THR A 126 -27.43 -4.94 1.92
C THR A 126 -26.97 -4.17 3.17
N THR A 127 -27.79 -4.20 4.23
CA THR A 127 -27.40 -3.68 5.57
C THR A 127 -26.40 -4.59 6.29
N ASP A 128 -26.25 -5.83 5.81
CA ASP A 128 -25.67 -6.94 6.58
C ASP A 128 -24.26 -7.32 6.08
N GLN A 129 -23.60 -6.42 5.36
CA GLN A 129 -22.30 -6.67 4.72
C GLN A 129 -21.23 -7.22 5.65
N GLY A 130 -21.20 -6.77 6.91
CA GLY A 130 -20.27 -7.26 7.91
C GLY A 130 -20.51 -8.72 8.28
N THR A 131 -21.77 -9.16 8.23
CA THR A 131 -22.16 -10.57 8.40
C THR A 131 -21.72 -11.38 7.19
N ASP A 132 -22.01 -10.91 5.96
CA ASP A 132 -21.57 -11.55 4.72
C ASP A 132 -20.04 -11.70 4.70
N TRP A 133 -19.32 -10.60 4.95
CA TRP A 133 -17.87 -10.57 4.98
C TRP A 133 -17.31 -11.53 6.04
N LYS A 134 -17.84 -11.50 7.27
CA LYS A 134 -17.38 -12.39 8.34
C LYS A 134 -17.62 -13.86 8.02
N ALA A 135 -18.72 -14.19 7.33
CA ALA A 135 -19.01 -15.54 6.87
C ALA A 135 -18.05 -16.00 5.76
N ASN A 136 -17.78 -15.14 4.77
CA ASN A 136 -16.91 -15.46 3.63
C ASN A 136 -15.41 -15.30 3.92
N TYR A 137 -15.02 -14.58 4.98
CA TYR A 137 -13.61 -14.29 5.27
C TYR A 137 -12.76 -15.56 5.35
N ALA A 138 -13.26 -16.59 6.04
CA ALA A 138 -12.61 -17.91 6.17
C ALA A 138 -11.10 -17.80 6.48
N ASN A 139 -10.73 -16.96 7.45
CA ASN A 139 -9.34 -16.62 7.82
C ASN A 139 -8.49 -16.07 6.65
N GLY A 140 -9.11 -15.39 5.69
CA GLY A 140 -8.47 -14.91 4.47
C GLY A 140 -8.27 -15.97 3.38
N ALA A 141 -8.93 -17.14 3.46
CA ALA A 141 -8.75 -18.22 2.48
C ALA A 141 -9.09 -17.79 1.04
N HIS A 142 -10.06 -16.89 0.86
CA HIS A 142 -10.46 -16.31 -0.43
C HIS A 142 -9.60 -15.13 -0.87
N LEU A 143 -8.63 -14.70 -0.05
CA LEU A 143 -7.79 -13.54 -0.29
C LEU A 143 -6.35 -13.94 -0.62
N VAL A 144 -5.65 -13.12 -1.41
CA VAL A 144 -4.22 -13.22 -1.68
C VAL A 144 -3.54 -11.89 -1.40
N ALA A 145 -2.33 -11.92 -0.83
CA ALA A 145 -1.56 -10.71 -0.56
C ALA A 145 -1.04 -10.05 -1.85
N VAL A 146 -1.29 -8.76 -2.01
CA VAL A 146 -0.77 -7.93 -3.10
C VAL A 146 0.47 -7.19 -2.60
N GLY A 147 1.57 -7.92 -2.49
CA GLY A 147 2.84 -7.42 -1.94
C GLY A 147 3.03 -7.77 -0.47
N LYS A 148 3.90 -7.01 0.21
CA LYS A 148 4.23 -7.20 1.64
C LYS A 148 3.52 -6.12 2.47
N LEU A 149 3.28 -6.42 3.75
CA LEU A 149 3.00 -5.40 4.77
C LEU A 149 4.01 -4.24 4.65
N GLN A 150 3.51 -3.01 4.73
CA GLN A 150 4.31 -1.79 4.81
C GLN A 150 4.03 -1.13 6.16
N THR A 151 5.06 -0.58 6.81
CA THR A 151 4.88 0.24 8.03
C THR A 151 5.54 1.59 7.83
N TYR A 152 4.93 2.61 8.43
CA TYR A 152 5.39 3.98 8.41
C TYR A 152 5.38 4.52 9.84
N GLU A 153 6.57 4.79 10.38
CA GLU A 153 6.73 5.39 11.71
C GLU A 153 6.51 6.91 11.66
N HIS A 154 6.33 7.51 12.85
CA HIS A 154 6.17 8.95 13.06
C HIS A 154 4.92 9.55 12.39
N LEU A 155 3.87 8.75 12.22
CA LEU A 155 2.65 9.13 11.49
C LEU A 155 1.38 8.80 12.28
N HIS A 156 0.44 9.75 12.33
CA HIS A 156 -0.85 9.61 13.03
C HIS A 156 -2.04 9.93 12.12
N PHE A 157 -3.13 9.15 12.22
CA PHE A 157 -4.40 9.47 11.56
C PHE A 157 -5.20 10.48 12.38
N VAL A 158 -5.44 11.64 11.79
CA VAL A 158 -6.23 12.69 12.42
C VAL A 158 -7.72 12.27 12.41
N PRO A 159 -8.40 12.19 13.57
CA PRO A 159 -9.79 11.72 13.65
C PRO A 159 -10.84 12.79 13.29
N VAL A 160 -10.39 14.03 13.04
CA VAL A 160 -11.22 15.17 12.61
C VAL A 160 -10.99 15.49 11.14
N ASP A 161 -12.00 16.05 10.46
CA ASP A 161 -11.81 16.71 9.17
C ASP A 161 -10.88 17.92 9.37
N PHE A 162 -9.80 18.06 8.60
CA PHE A 162 -9.06 19.33 8.52
C PHE A 162 -9.87 20.51 7.94
N ARG A 163 -11.17 20.29 7.72
CA ARG A 163 -12.21 21.16 7.18
C ARG A 163 -12.01 21.40 5.70
N SER A 164 -12.66 20.55 4.93
CA SER A 164 -12.60 20.50 3.48
C SER A 164 -13.10 21.82 2.82
N TRP A 165 -12.17 22.68 2.40
CA TRP A 165 -12.46 23.97 1.73
C TRP A 165 -12.44 23.84 0.20
N SER A 166 -13.34 24.52 -0.51
CA SER A 166 -13.30 24.57 -1.98
C SER A 166 -12.23 25.55 -2.49
N PRO A 167 -11.47 25.22 -3.56
CA PRO A 167 -10.47 26.12 -4.15
C PRO A 167 -11.05 27.45 -4.65
N GLY A 168 -12.34 27.49 -5.03
CA GLY A 168 -13.00 28.73 -5.43
C GLY A 168 -13.24 29.70 -4.27
N ALA A 169 -13.45 29.19 -3.05
CA ALA A 169 -13.62 30.02 -1.85
C ALA A 169 -12.28 30.39 -1.20
N HIS A 170 -11.25 29.54 -1.34
CA HIS A 170 -9.93 29.71 -0.72
C HIS A 170 -8.81 29.57 -1.77
N PRO A 171 -8.71 30.47 -2.77
CA PRO A 171 -7.81 30.31 -3.92
C PRO A 171 -6.31 30.35 -3.58
N ASN A 172 -5.96 30.88 -2.40
CA ASN A 172 -4.58 30.95 -1.91
C ASN A 172 -4.20 29.79 -0.97
N SER A 173 -5.18 28.96 -0.57
CA SER A 173 -4.95 27.81 0.32
C SER A 173 -4.40 26.64 -0.48
N LYS A 174 -3.28 26.07 -0.05
CA LYS A 174 -2.74 24.83 -0.63
C LYS A 174 -3.47 23.58 -0.14
N MET A 175 -4.32 23.72 0.89
CA MET A 175 -5.14 22.68 1.48
C MET A 175 -6.60 22.67 0.98
N ALA A 176 -7.00 23.70 0.24
CA ALA A 176 -8.27 23.72 -0.46
C ALA A 176 -8.33 22.63 -1.55
N ARG A 177 -9.39 21.83 -1.50
CA ARG A 177 -9.54 20.56 -2.21
C ARG A 177 -10.96 20.37 -2.72
N TYR A 178 -11.15 19.47 -3.68
CA TYR A 178 -12.46 19.30 -4.30
C TYR A 178 -13.50 18.88 -3.26
N GLN A 179 -14.57 19.65 -3.16
CA GLN A 179 -15.74 19.33 -2.35
C GLN A 179 -16.78 18.64 -3.22
N SER A 180 -17.55 17.75 -2.61
CA SER A 180 -18.77 17.27 -3.22
C SER A 180 -19.98 17.55 -2.36
N THR A 181 -21.16 17.34 -2.93
CA THR A 181 -22.43 17.35 -2.22
C THR A 181 -22.53 16.12 -1.33
N GLY A 182 -22.16 16.26 -0.06
CA GLY A 182 -22.22 15.21 0.97
C GLY A 182 -20.93 15.16 1.79
N PRO A 183 -20.97 14.59 3.00
CA PRO A 183 -19.77 14.48 3.84
C PRO A 183 -18.73 13.56 3.20
N PRO A 184 -17.43 13.91 3.22
CA PRO A 184 -16.36 13.01 2.81
C PRO A 184 -16.21 11.86 3.82
N TYR A 185 -15.67 10.72 3.38
CA TYR A 185 -15.21 9.70 4.33
C TYR A 185 -13.77 9.98 4.75
N ILE A 186 -13.59 10.35 6.01
CA ILE A 186 -12.28 10.61 6.62
C ILE A 186 -11.85 9.35 7.34
N LEU A 187 -10.82 8.66 6.86
CA LEU A 187 -10.43 7.35 7.39
C LEU A 187 -10.04 7.38 8.88
N GLY A 188 -9.46 8.49 9.37
CA GLY A 188 -9.11 8.62 10.78
C GLY A 188 -10.34 8.58 11.71
N ASN A 189 -11.50 9.05 11.24
CA ASN A 189 -12.72 9.16 12.04
C ASN A 189 -13.34 7.78 12.36
N ALA A 190 -13.83 7.60 13.59
CA ALA A 190 -14.45 6.35 14.03
C ALA A 190 -15.69 5.93 13.21
N ALA A 191 -16.43 6.87 12.61
CA ALA A 191 -17.57 6.57 11.73
C ALA A 191 -17.15 5.90 10.40
N SER A 192 -15.87 5.95 10.06
CA SER A 192 -15.27 5.29 8.88
C SER A 192 -14.75 3.87 9.19
N THR A 193 -15.08 3.30 10.36
CA THR A 193 -14.75 1.92 10.71
C THR A 193 -15.41 0.96 9.71
N SER A 194 -14.60 0.10 9.12
CA SER A 194 -15.02 -0.79 8.04
C SER A 194 -15.71 -2.04 8.57
N VAL A 195 -16.75 -2.49 7.86
CA VAL A 195 -17.37 -3.81 8.08
C VAL A 195 -16.73 -4.92 7.24
N THR A 196 -15.68 -4.61 6.47
CA THR A 196 -14.86 -5.59 5.75
C THR A 196 -13.42 -5.68 6.29
N PRO A 197 -13.21 -5.86 7.62
CA PRO A 197 -11.86 -5.89 8.20
C PRO A 197 -11.12 -7.17 7.84
N PHE A 198 -9.81 -7.11 7.71
CA PHE A 198 -8.97 -8.30 7.54
C PHE A 198 -7.75 -8.27 8.43
N THR A 199 -7.06 -9.40 8.53
CA THR A 199 -5.90 -9.58 9.39
C THR A 199 -4.65 -9.92 8.61
N TRP A 200 -3.49 -9.64 9.22
CA TRP A 200 -2.18 -10.00 8.68
C TRP A 200 -1.34 -10.75 9.72
N PRO A 201 -0.62 -11.81 9.31
CA PRO A 201 -0.64 -12.44 7.99
C PRO A 201 -2.01 -13.04 7.64
N LEU A 202 -2.27 -13.21 6.33
CA LEU A 202 -3.44 -14.00 5.89
C LEU A 202 -3.31 -15.45 6.41
N GLY A 203 -4.44 -16.05 6.77
CA GLY A 203 -4.51 -17.33 7.50
C GLY A 203 -4.93 -17.18 8.96
N SER A 204 -4.85 -15.97 9.53
CA SER A 204 -5.30 -15.67 10.89
C SER A 204 -6.82 -15.37 10.96
N PRO A 205 -7.51 -15.79 12.04
CA PRO A 205 -8.86 -15.30 12.36
C PRO A 205 -8.95 -13.78 12.48
N LEU A 206 -10.18 -13.23 12.47
CA LEU A 206 -10.43 -11.79 12.68
C LEU A 206 -10.28 -11.34 14.14
N GLU A 207 -10.45 -12.25 15.10
CA GLU A 207 -10.53 -11.91 16.54
C GLU A 207 -9.31 -12.40 17.34
N SER A 208 -8.39 -13.16 16.73
CA SER A 208 -7.20 -13.70 17.40
C SER A 208 -6.14 -14.20 16.41
N GLY A 209 -4.92 -14.46 16.90
CA GLY A 209 -3.86 -15.11 16.13
C GLY A 209 -3.26 -14.29 14.98
N TYR A 210 -3.56 -12.99 14.92
CA TYR A 210 -3.03 -12.04 13.94
C TYR A 210 -1.90 -11.20 14.54
N GLN A 211 -1.03 -10.67 13.67
CA GLN A 211 -0.08 -9.61 14.03
C GLN A 211 -0.72 -8.23 13.87
N TYR A 212 -1.48 -8.00 12.79
CA TYR A 212 -2.22 -6.77 12.56
C TYR A 212 -3.68 -7.07 12.21
N ARG A 213 -4.58 -6.16 12.57
CA ARG A 213 -6.01 -6.14 12.18
C ARG A 213 -6.31 -4.79 11.55
N PHE A 214 -6.94 -4.81 10.38
CA PHE A 214 -7.20 -3.63 9.56
C PHE A 214 -8.68 -3.28 9.62
N ASP A 215 -9.04 -2.40 10.54
CA ASP A 215 -10.41 -1.92 10.74
C ASP A 215 -10.78 -0.72 9.85
N ARG A 216 -9.82 -0.14 9.13
CA ARG A 216 -10.05 0.91 8.12
C ARG A 216 -9.66 0.34 6.76
N VAL A 217 -10.63 0.15 5.86
CA VAL A 217 -10.40 -0.54 4.58
C VAL A 217 -11.00 0.24 3.42
N ILE A 218 -10.20 0.47 2.38
CA ILE A 218 -10.63 1.02 1.09
C ILE A 218 -10.71 -0.12 0.09
N ASN A 219 -11.88 -0.28 -0.52
CA ASN A 219 -12.20 -1.35 -1.45
C ASN A 219 -12.19 -0.79 -2.88
N PHE A 220 -11.33 -1.32 -3.75
CA PHE A 220 -11.36 -1.06 -5.18
C PHE A 220 -12.08 -2.20 -5.88
N ASP A 221 -13.11 -1.88 -6.67
CA ASP A 221 -13.78 -2.87 -7.52
C ASP A 221 -12.96 -3.16 -8.81
N PRO A 222 -13.33 -4.18 -9.62
CA PRO A 222 -12.64 -4.51 -10.88
C PRO A 222 -12.54 -3.38 -11.92
N THR A 223 -13.34 -2.31 -11.79
CA THR A 223 -13.24 -1.10 -12.63
C THR A 223 -12.31 -0.03 -12.03
N GLY A 224 -11.87 -0.27 -10.79
CA GLY A 224 -11.06 0.63 -9.99
C GLY A 224 -11.86 1.77 -9.36
N ILE A 225 -13.18 1.63 -9.17
CA ILE A 225 -13.93 2.58 -8.33
C ILE A 225 -13.59 2.27 -6.88
N ALA A 226 -13.20 3.30 -6.12
CA ALA A 226 -12.96 3.17 -4.68
C ALA A 226 -14.26 3.30 -3.89
N ARG A 227 -14.43 2.46 -2.87
CA ARG A 227 -15.55 2.42 -1.94
C ARG A 227 -15.02 2.22 -0.52
N ILE A 228 -15.83 2.54 0.47
CA ILE A 228 -15.68 1.98 1.81
C ILE A 228 -17.01 1.32 2.20
N ALA A 229 -16.93 0.23 2.94
CA ALA A 229 -18.07 -0.46 3.52
C ALA A 229 -18.10 -0.17 5.02
N THR A 230 -19.12 0.50 5.54
CA THR A 230 -19.31 0.78 6.98
C THR A 230 -20.71 0.37 7.43
N ALA A 231 -20.92 0.23 8.74
CA ALA A 231 -22.22 -0.23 9.28
C ALA A 231 -23.42 0.68 8.91
N ASN A 232 -23.15 1.95 8.58
CA ASN A 232 -24.17 2.93 8.19
C ASN A 232 -24.15 3.24 6.67
N ASN A 233 -23.21 2.68 5.92
CA ASN A 233 -23.14 2.80 4.46
C ASN A 233 -22.52 1.55 3.83
N GLY A 234 -23.34 0.77 3.13
CA GLY A 234 -22.86 -0.39 2.40
C GLY A 234 -22.29 -0.10 1.00
N ASP A 235 -22.86 0.87 0.27
CA ASP A 235 -22.57 1.00 -1.17
C ASP A 235 -22.67 2.41 -1.76
N ALA A 236 -22.69 3.47 -0.94
CA ALA A 236 -22.45 4.78 -1.51
C ALA A 236 -21.03 4.82 -2.09
N VAL A 237 -20.95 4.97 -3.42
CA VAL A 237 -19.75 5.49 -4.08
C VAL A 237 -19.54 6.89 -3.52
N ALA A 238 -18.71 6.98 -2.49
CA ALA A 238 -18.34 8.23 -1.86
C ALA A 238 -17.87 9.21 -2.94
N HIS A 239 -18.17 10.49 -2.82
CA HIS A 239 -17.66 11.42 -3.83
C HIS A 239 -16.13 11.62 -3.71
N VAL A 240 -15.61 11.63 -2.48
CA VAL A 240 -14.18 11.59 -2.16
C VAL A 240 -13.96 10.77 -0.88
N ILE A 241 -12.78 10.16 -0.78
CA ILE A 241 -12.25 9.54 0.44
C ILE A 241 -11.02 10.34 0.86
N GLU A 242 -10.93 10.71 2.13
CA GLU A 242 -9.82 11.50 2.69
C GLU A 242 -9.08 10.72 3.78
N ILE A 243 -7.77 10.91 3.84
CA ILE A 243 -6.90 10.38 4.89
C ILE A 243 -6.04 11.53 5.38
N ASP A 244 -6.36 11.97 6.59
CA ASP A 244 -5.79 13.16 7.21
C ASP A 244 -4.65 12.73 8.14
N PHE A 245 -3.48 13.33 7.95
CA PHE A 245 -2.22 12.90 8.55
C PHE A 245 -1.54 14.03 9.29
N GLN A 246 -1.01 13.73 10.48
CA GLN A 246 -0.06 14.59 11.17
C GLN A 246 1.18 13.80 11.64
N PRO A 247 2.32 14.47 11.82
CA PRO A 247 3.51 13.85 12.40
C PRO A 247 3.27 13.46 13.85
N SER A 248 3.86 12.34 14.25
CA SER A 248 4.01 11.97 15.66
C SER A 248 5.49 11.91 16.05
N HIS A 249 5.78 12.07 17.33
CA HIS A 249 7.09 11.88 17.93
C HIS A 249 6.98 10.67 18.87
N GLY A 250 7.26 9.49 18.31
CA GLY A 250 6.81 8.22 18.89
C GLY A 250 5.28 8.20 18.99
N THR A 251 4.77 7.91 20.19
CA THR A 251 3.35 7.89 20.54
C THR A 251 2.67 9.26 20.56
N LEU A 252 3.43 10.34 20.79
CA LEU A 252 2.88 11.68 20.99
C LEU A 252 2.60 12.40 19.67
N PHE A 253 1.48 13.12 19.60
CA PHE A 253 1.14 14.02 18.48
C PHE A 253 0.73 15.39 19.00
N GLU A 254 0.78 16.41 18.15
CA GLU A 254 0.28 17.75 18.49
C GLU A 254 -1.24 17.80 18.33
N SER A 255 -1.96 18.05 19.43
CA SER A 255 -3.42 18.21 19.37
C SER A 255 -3.79 19.48 18.62
N LEU A 256 -4.73 19.35 17.68
CA LEU A 256 -5.18 20.46 16.86
C LEU A 256 -6.00 21.46 17.71
N PRO A 257 -5.68 22.77 17.71
CA PRO A 257 -6.43 23.75 18.47
C PRO A 257 -7.81 24.03 17.84
N ASP A 258 -8.76 24.54 18.63
CA ASP A 258 -10.14 24.84 18.18
C ASP A 258 -10.20 25.79 16.96
N ASN A 259 -9.18 26.64 16.79
CA ASN A 259 -9.01 27.55 15.66
C ASN A 259 -7.92 27.08 14.69
N PHE A 260 -7.77 25.77 14.50
CA PHE A 260 -6.76 25.18 13.63
C PHE A 260 -6.80 25.77 12.22
N ASN A 261 -5.69 26.38 11.82
CA ASN A 261 -5.49 26.88 10.45
C ASN A 261 -4.78 25.79 9.63
N GLN A 262 -5.52 25.14 8.75
CA GLN A 262 -4.96 24.08 7.91
C GLN A 262 -3.87 24.55 6.94
N ASP A 263 -3.70 25.85 6.66
CA ASP A 263 -2.62 26.35 5.78
C ASP A 263 -1.28 26.57 6.50
N VAL A 264 -1.12 26.14 7.77
CA VAL A 264 0.17 26.22 8.50
C VAL A 264 0.45 24.97 9.32
N GLY A 265 1.69 24.48 9.30
CA GLY A 265 2.12 23.29 10.04
C GLY A 265 2.75 22.22 9.15
N ASN A 266 2.81 20.98 9.65
CA ASN A 266 3.48 19.85 8.99
C ASN A 266 2.54 18.66 8.70
N HIS A 267 1.23 18.90 8.61
CA HIS A 267 0.22 17.89 8.28
C HIS A 267 0.03 17.72 6.76
N ALA A 268 -0.86 16.79 6.39
CA ALA A 268 -1.27 16.54 5.01
C ALA A 268 -2.64 15.87 4.91
N VAL A 269 -3.31 16.03 3.76
CA VAL A 269 -4.49 15.24 3.37
C VAL A 269 -4.15 14.44 2.11
N ILE A 270 -4.44 13.14 2.12
CA ILE A 270 -4.56 12.35 0.88
C ILE A 270 -6.04 12.31 0.49
N GLN A 271 -6.39 12.95 -0.62
CA GLN A 271 -7.72 12.85 -1.22
C GLN A 271 -7.71 11.83 -2.37
N LEU A 272 -8.56 10.81 -2.27
CA LEU A 272 -8.85 9.82 -3.30
C LEU A 272 -10.21 10.12 -3.92
N GLY A 273 -10.21 10.54 -5.19
CA GLY A 273 -11.43 10.59 -6.00
C GLY A 273 -11.86 9.16 -6.39
N THR A 274 -13.06 8.75 -6.01
CA THR A 274 -13.50 7.36 -6.09
C THR A 274 -13.67 6.85 -7.52
N THR A 275 -14.38 7.59 -8.38
CA THR A 275 -14.68 7.17 -9.77
C THR A 275 -13.49 7.38 -10.71
N ASN A 276 -12.83 8.53 -10.63
CA ASN A 276 -11.67 8.84 -11.49
C ASN A 276 -10.37 8.16 -10.99
N GLY A 277 -10.30 7.81 -9.70
CA GLY A 277 -9.11 7.27 -9.02
C GLY A 277 -7.96 8.25 -8.91
N ALA A 278 -8.23 9.56 -8.92
CA ALA A 278 -7.21 10.57 -8.72
C ALA A 278 -6.79 10.57 -7.24
N VAL A 279 -5.52 10.26 -6.96
CA VAL A 279 -4.94 10.35 -5.61
C VAL A 279 -4.09 11.61 -5.54
N ARG A 280 -4.54 12.59 -4.75
CA ARG A 280 -3.91 13.90 -4.57
C ARG A 280 -3.42 14.04 -3.14
N VAL A 281 -2.34 14.81 -2.97
CA VAL A 281 -1.77 15.15 -1.66
C VAL A 281 -1.87 16.66 -1.51
N TYR A 282 -2.47 17.10 -0.42
CA TYR A 282 -2.61 18.50 -0.04
C TYR A 282 -1.79 18.75 1.23
N ARG A 283 -1.09 19.89 1.27
CA ARG A 283 -0.22 20.31 2.39
C ARG A 283 -0.14 21.84 2.43
N PRO A 284 0.16 22.44 3.60
CA PRO A 284 0.47 23.87 3.77
C PRO A 284 1.34 24.54 2.70
#